data_AF-A0A8X7WID8-F1
#
_entry.id   AF-A0A8X7WID8-F1
#
_cell.length_a   1.000
_cell.length_b   1.000
_cell.length_c   1.000
_cell.angle_alpha   90.00
_cell.angle_beta   90.00
_cell.angle_gamma   90.00
#
_symmetry.space_group_name_H-M   'P 1'
#
loop_
_entity.id
_entity.type
_entity.pdbx_description
1 polymer ?
#
loop_
_entity_poly.entity_id
_entity_poly.type
_entity_poly.pdbx_seq_one_letter_code
_entity_poly.pdbx_strand_id
1 'polypeptide(L)'
;MTFINTAGPLRGQAVSVRSSSDLSVFYRVGIHGFQDTLYIHSQRQFFRECYISGTIDFIFGNAAVVFQNCMILVRRPLRGQANVITAQGRGDPFQNTGITIHSSRIIAASDLRPVIRAYKTYLGRPWQAYSRVTIMKTYIDNSISPLGWSPWLRGSNFALNTVFYGEYKNFGPGSSTRWRVRWRGFHAITSAAVASRFTVGSLIAGGSWLPSTGVPFKTGL
;
A
#
# COMPACT_ATOMS: atom_id res chain seq x y z
N MET A 1 18.22 10.58 -1.13
CA MET A 1 18.37 9.91 -2.44
C MET A 1 16.99 9.76 -3.06
N THR A 2 16.87 9.77 -4.40
CA THR A 2 15.59 9.64 -5.10
C THR A 2 15.73 8.71 -6.32
N PHE A 3 14.76 7.82 -6.51
CA PHE A 3 14.63 6.93 -7.67
C PHE A 3 13.40 7.33 -8.49
N ILE A 4 13.57 7.55 -9.80
CA ILE A 4 12.49 8.05 -10.67
C ILE A 4 12.49 7.29 -11.98
N ASN A 5 11.30 6.88 -12.43
CA ASN A 5 11.07 6.49 -13.82
C ASN A 5 10.22 7.55 -14.52
N THR A 6 10.76 8.14 -15.59
CA THR A 6 10.16 9.26 -16.33
C THR A 6 9.36 8.84 -17.56
N ALA A 7 9.12 7.55 -17.79
CA ALA A 7 8.39 7.04 -18.96
C ALA A 7 7.00 7.70 -19.16
N GLY A 8 6.35 8.08 -18.06
CA GLY A 8 5.05 8.73 -18.08
C GLY A 8 3.87 7.76 -18.17
N PRO A 9 2.64 8.24 -17.94
CA PRO A 9 1.47 7.37 -17.78
C PRO A 9 0.98 6.75 -19.09
N LEU A 10 1.42 7.25 -20.25
CA LEU A 10 1.09 6.70 -21.58
C LEU A 10 1.83 5.39 -21.89
N ARG A 11 2.89 5.06 -21.13
CA ARG A 11 3.73 3.89 -21.40
C ARG A 11 3.31 2.62 -20.66
N GLY A 12 2.20 2.66 -19.91
CA GLY A 12 1.79 1.54 -19.07
C GLY A 12 2.78 1.33 -17.92
N GLN A 13 3.13 0.08 -17.65
CA GLN A 13 4.01 -0.32 -16.54
C GLN A 13 5.42 0.28 -16.69
N ALA A 14 5.91 0.97 -15.65
CA ALA A 14 7.24 1.57 -15.65
C ALA A 14 7.83 1.66 -14.22
N VAL A 15 8.59 0.63 -13.83
CA VAL A 15 9.15 0.49 -12.48
C VAL A 15 10.25 1.51 -12.23
N SER A 16 10.21 2.18 -11.06
CA SER A 16 11.28 3.04 -10.57
C SER A 16 12.25 2.28 -9.66
N VAL A 17 11.73 1.39 -8.81
CA VAL A 17 12.53 0.53 -7.92
C VAL A 17 11.92 -0.86 -7.90
N ARG A 18 12.76 -1.88 -8.07
CA ARG A 18 12.43 -3.29 -7.77
C ARG A 18 13.34 -3.78 -6.66
N SER A 19 12.77 -4.24 -5.55
CA SER A 19 13.53 -4.87 -4.46
C SER A 19 13.16 -6.35 -4.32
N SER A 20 14.18 -7.20 -4.35
CA SER A 20 14.10 -8.63 -4.03
C SER A 20 15.05 -9.03 -2.90
N SER A 21 15.64 -8.03 -2.24
CA SER A 21 16.64 -8.22 -1.18
C SER A 21 15.93 -8.42 0.15
N ASP A 22 16.34 -9.48 0.85
CA ASP A 22 15.91 -9.72 2.22
C ASP A 22 16.62 -8.76 3.18
N LEU A 23 15.93 -8.39 4.25
CA LEU A 23 16.40 -7.44 5.28
C LEU A 23 16.81 -6.08 4.69
N SER A 24 16.11 -5.62 3.64
CA SER A 24 16.40 -4.34 2.99
C SER A 24 15.68 -3.16 3.67
N VAL A 25 16.39 -2.04 3.82
CA VAL A 25 15.85 -0.79 4.37
C VAL A 25 15.95 0.34 3.35
N PHE A 26 14.86 1.08 3.19
CA PHE A 26 14.81 2.35 2.50
C PHE A 26 14.44 3.43 3.50
N TYR A 27 15.35 4.37 3.77
CA TYR A 27 15.16 5.43 4.75
C TYR A 27 15.35 6.81 4.12
N ARG A 28 14.33 7.66 4.20
CA ARG A 28 14.34 9.04 3.63
C ARG A 28 14.64 9.05 2.13
N VAL A 29 13.96 8.19 1.40
CA VAL A 29 14.07 8.04 -0.05
C VAL A 29 12.81 8.54 -0.76
N GLY A 30 12.98 9.22 -1.89
CA GLY A 30 11.90 9.48 -2.84
C GLY A 30 11.81 8.38 -3.90
N ILE A 31 10.61 7.87 -4.19
CA ILE A 31 10.36 6.85 -5.22
C ILE A 31 9.17 7.32 -6.06
N HIS A 32 9.43 7.73 -7.30
CA HIS A 32 8.44 8.45 -8.11
C HIS A 32 8.27 7.84 -9.50
N GLY A 33 7.03 7.52 -9.84
CA GLY A 33 6.64 7.07 -11.17
C GLY A 33 5.17 7.34 -11.44
N PHE A 34 4.58 6.47 -12.26
CA PHE A 34 3.14 6.43 -12.54
C PHE A 34 2.63 5.02 -12.23
N GLN A 35 2.40 4.19 -13.27
CA GLN A 35 1.99 2.81 -13.09
C GLN A 35 3.18 1.93 -12.69
N ASP A 36 2.96 1.04 -11.72
CA ASP A 36 3.95 0.06 -11.24
C ASP A 36 5.23 0.70 -10.66
N THR A 37 5.11 1.82 -9.96
CA THR A 37 6.27 2.61 -9.47
C THR A 37 7.24 1.81 -8.60
N LEU A 38 6.74 1.14 -7.56
CA LEU A 38 7.53 0.40 -6.58
C LEU A 38 7.17 -1.08 -6.59
N TYR A 39 8.08 -1.89 -7.11
CA TYR A 39 7.95 -3.33 -7.15
C TYR A 39 8.63 -3.97 -5.92
N ILE A 40 7.84 -4.18 -4.86
CA ILE A 40 8.24 -4.96 -3.67
C ILE A 40 8.20 -6.47 -3.97
N HIS A 41 9.06 -6.91 -4.88
CA HIS A 41 9.01 -8.23 -5.50
C HIS A 41 8.92 -9.37 -4.48
N SER A 42 9.86 -9.45 -3.53
CA SER A 42 9.97 -10.56 -2.58
C SER A 42 10.78 -10.21 -1.32
N GLN A 43 10.78 -11.11 -0.34
CA GLN A 43 11.54 -11.03 0.92
C GLN A 43 11.07 -9.96 1.92
N ARG A 44 11.79 -9.79 3.03
CA ARG A 44 11.47 -8.82 4.08
C ARG A 44 12.05 -7.46 3.77
N GLN A 45 11.21 -6.43 3.82
CA GLN A 45 11.59 -5.07 3.45
C GLN A 45 11.00 -4.05 4.44
N PHE A 46 11.73 -2.97 4.71
CA PHE A 46 11.28 -1.88 5.57
C PHE A 46 11.48 -0.52 4.90
N PHE A 47 10.42 0.28 4.84
CA PHE A 47 10.44 1.64 4.30
C PHE A 47 10.10 2.62 5.41
N ARG A 48 10.98 3.59 5.66
CA ARG A 48 10.84 4.57 6.74
C ARG A 48 11.02 5.98 6.21
N GLU A 49 10.07 6.87 6.51
CA GLU A 49 10.18 8.30 6.13
C GLU A 49 10.37 8.51 4.62
N CYS A 50 9.81 7.61 3.80
CA CYS A 50 9.90 7.68 2.35
C CYS A 50 8.75 8.47 1.74
N TYR A 51 9.00 9.03 0.55
CA TYR A 51 7.99 9.67 -0.29
C TYR A 51 7.77 8.79 -1.52
N ILE A 52 6.57 8.22 -1.66
CA ILE A 52 6.27 7.26 -2.73
C ILE A 52 5.09 7.81 -3.53
N SER A 53 5.24 7.97 -4.84
CA SER A 53 4.19 8.53 -5.69
C SER A 53 3.94 7.75 -6.97
N GLY A 54 2.67 7.54 -7.31
CA GLY A 54 2.27 6.91 -8.57
C GLY A 54 0.76 6.97 -8.80
N THR A 55 0.29 6.18 -9.77
CA THR A 55 -1.11 6.17 -10.23
C THR A 55 -1.78 4.81 -10.06
N ILE A 56 -1.45 3.86 -10.94
CA ILE A 56 -2.03 2.50 -10.95
C ILE A 56 -1.04 1.51 -10.36
N ASP A 57 -1.51 0.69 -9.41
CA ASP A 57 -0.77 -0.40 -8.76
C ASP A 57 0.64 0.00 -8.30
N PHE A 58 0.80 1.25 -7.84
CA PHE A 58 2.13 1.83 -7.76
C PHE A 58 2.97 1.32 -6.57
N ILE A 59 2.38 0.53 -5.67
CA ILE A 59 3.06 -0.33 -4.70
C ILE A 59 2.55 -1.76 -4.90
N PHE A 60 3.35 -2.62 -5.51
CA PHE A 60 2.89 -3.97 -5.91
C PHE A 60 3.98 -5.02 -5.73
N GLY A 61 3.56 -6.28 -5.58
CA GLY A 61 4.47 -7.41 -5.38
C GLY A 61 4.05 -8.33 -4.23
N ASN A 62 4.95 -9.22 -3.83
CA ASN A 62 4.69 -10.26 -2.85
C ASN A 62 5.75 -10.32 -1.73
N ALA A 63 6.38 -9.19 -1.38
CA ALA A 63 7.22 -9.09 -0.19
C ALA A 63 6.41 -9.17 1.12
N ALA A 64 7.11 -9.44 2.22
CA ALA A 64 6.66 -9.06 3.56
C ALA A 64 7.22 -7.65 3.85
N VAL A 65 6.38 -6.62 3.80
CA VAL A 65 6.87 -5.23 3.84
C VAL A 65 6.07 -4.35 4.78
N VAL A 66 6.77 -3.47 5.50
CA VAL A 66 6.16 -2.40 6.29
C VAL A 66 6.64 -1.04 5.82
N PHE A 67 5.70 -0.18 5.46
CA PHE A 67 5.88 1.26 5.24
C PHE A 67 5.51 2.00 6.52
N GLN A 68 6.48 2.61 7.18
CA GLN A 68 6.28 3.32 8.44
C GLN A 68 6.63 4.80 8.31
N ASN A 69 5.74 5.68 8.77
CA ASN A 69 5.93 7.13 8.67
C ASN A 69 6.24 7.61 7.24
N CYS A 70 5.61 7.00 6.24
CA CYS A 70 5.82 7.34 4.84
C CYS A 70 4.74 8.33 4.35
N MET A 71 5.08 9.09 3.31
CA MET A 71 4.14 9.89 2.54
C MET A 71 3.81 9.15 1.24
N ILE A 72 2.56 8.72 1.11
CA ILE A 72 2.02 8.03 -0.06
C ILE A 72 1.22 9.05 -0.88
N LEU A 73 1.74 9.43 -2.03
CA LEU A 73 1.27 10.53 -2.87
C LEU A 73 0.57 9.99 -4.13
N VAL A 74 -0.75 10.07 -4.18
CA VAL A 74 -1.52 9.62 -5.34
C VAL A 74 -1.51 10.70 -6.42
N ARG A 75 -0.99 10.36 -7.60
CA ARG A 75 -0.87 11.29 -8.74
C ARG A 75 -2.10 11.26 -9.64
N ARG A 76 -2.20 12.25 -10.52
CA ARG A 76 -3.23 12.29 -11.57
C ARG A 76 -3.00 11.19 -12.62
N PRO A 77 -3.94 10.26 -12.84
CA PRO A 77 -3.84 9.26 -13.90
C PRO A 77 -4.35 9.84 -15.24
N LEU A 78 -4.32 9.02 -16.29
CA LEU A 78 -4.95 9.40 -17.56
C LEU A 78 -6.49 9.44 -17.42
N ARG A 79 -7.14 10.19 -18.32
CA ARG A 79 -8.59 10.23 -18.40
C ARG A 79 -9.15 8.81 -18.61
N GLY A 80 -10.17 8.45 -17.83
CA GLY A 80 -10.80 7.12 -17.89
C GLY A 80 -10.13 6.05 -17.02
N GLN A 81 -8.96 6.33 -16.43
CA GLN A 81 -8.32 5.44 -15.47
C GLN A 81 -8.76 5.73 -14.03
N ALA A 82 -8.51 4.77 -13.15
CA ALA A 82 -8.62 4.92 -11.71
C ALA A 82 -7.25 4.67 -11.06
N ASN A 83 -6.97 5.40 -9.99
CA ASN A 83 -5.76 5.17 -9.19
C ASN A 83 -5.96 3.99 -8.25
N VAL A 84 -4.89 3.24 -8.04
CA VAL A 84 -4.84 2.11 -7.12
C VAL A 84 -3.49 2.13 -6.41
N ILE A 85 -3.50 2.25 -5.08
CA ILE A 85 -2.26 2.37 -4.31
C ILE A 85 -1.53 1.04 -4.25
N THR A 86 -2.21 -0.04 -3.83
CA THR A 86 -1.59 -1.35 -3.68
C THR A 86 -2.16 -2.42 -4.59
N ALA A 87 -1.29 -3.24 -5.18
CA ALA A 87 -1.65 -4.49 -5.84
C ALA A 87 -0.82 -5.65 -5.27
N GLN A 88 -1.27 -6.21 -4.14
CA GLN A 88 -0.52 -7.24 -3.43
C GLN A 88 -0.75 -8.62 -4.08
N GLY A 89 0.35 -9.35 -4.25
CA GLY A 89 0.43 -10.55 -5.09
C GLY A 89 0.58 -11.87 -4.34
N ARG A 90 0.03 -12.01 -3.12
CA ARG A 90 0.08 -13.28 -2.39
C ARG A 90 -0.84 -14.31 -3.04
N GLY A 91 -0.24 -15.32 -3.66
CA GLY A 91 -0.94 -16.40 -4.38
C GLY A 91 -1.27 -17.63 -3.55
N ASP A 92 -0.65 -17.77 -2.38
CA ASP A 92 -0.79 -18.95 -1.51
C ASP A 92 -1.05 -18.53 -0.06
N PRO A 93 -2.00 -19.16 0.67
CA PRO A 93 -2.36 -18.76 2.03
C PRO A 93 -1.25 -19.00 3.07
N PHE A 94 -0.33 -19.94 2.82
CA PHE A 94 0.79 -20.32 3.66
C PHE A 94 2.01 -19.39 3.50
N GLN A 95 2.01 -18.53 2.48
CA GLN A 95 2.99 -17.45 2.38
C GLN A 95 2.80 -16.42 3.50
N ASN A 96 3.91 -16.06 4.14
CA ASN A 96 3.96 -15.08 5.23
C ASN A 96 4.11 -13.62 4.74
N THR A 97 3.73 -13.34 3.49
CA THR A 97 3.93 -12.06 2.80
C THR A 97 2.73 -11.12 2.93
N GLY A 98 2.91 -9.83 2.64
CA GLY A 98 1.86 -8.82 2.74
C GLY A 98 2.40 -7.40 2.80
N ILE A 99 1.51 -6.44 2.55
CA ILE A 99 1.83 -5.00 2.65
C ILE A 99 1.20 -4.44 3.92
N THR A 100 2.01 -3.78 4.74
CA THR A 100 1.52 -2.93 5.83
C THR A 100 1.87 -1.47 5.58
N ILE A 101 0.88 -0.58 5.62
CA ILE A 101 1.08 0.88 5.70
C ILE A 101 0.72 1.32 7.12
N HIS A 102 1.72 1.75 7.90
CA HIS A 102 1.61 2.02 9.33
C HIS A 102 2.04 3.45 9.66
N SER A 103 1.23 4.19 10.42
CA SER A 103 1.58 5.53 10.93
C SER A 103 2.04 6.47 9.81
N SER A 104 1.41 6.36 8.64
CA SER A 104 1.80 7.04 7.41
C SER A 104 0.72 8.04 7.00
N ARG A 105 0.89 8.68 5.83
CA ARG A 105 -0.10 9.58 5.24
C ARG A 105 -0.37 9.19 3.80
N ILE A 106 -1.64 9.03 3.45
CA ILE A 106 -2.11 8.80 2.08
C ILE A 106 -2.84 10.08 1.64
N ILE A 107 -2.29 10.76 0.64
CA ILE A 107 -2.83 12.04 0.16
C ILE A 107 -2.75 12.14 -1.36
N ALA A 108 -3.63 12.95 -1.96
CA ALA A 108 -3.50 13.39 -3.33
C ALA A 108 -2.25 14.29 -3.50
N ALA A 109 -1.49 14.02 -4.55
CA ALA A 109 -0.42 14.90 -5.02
C ALA A 109 -0.99 16.19 -5.63
N SER A 110 -0.13 17.19 -5.83
CA SER A 110 -0.53 18.52 -6.33
C SER A 110 -1.28 18.47 -7.67
N ASP A 111 -0.93 17.53 -8.55
CA ASP A 111 -1.56 17.34 -9.86
C ASP A 111 -2.97 16.70 -9.79
N LEU A 112 -3.25 15.89 -8.76
CA LEU A 112 -4.54 15.23 -8.55
C LEU A 112 -5.50 16.09 -7.71
N ARG A 113 -5.00 16.82 -6.71
CA ARG A 113 -5.79 17.67 -5.79
C ARG A 113 -6.89 18.50 -6.46
N PRO A 114 -6.64 19.27 -7.54
CA PRO A 114 -7.68 20.10 -8.15
C PRO A 114 -8.77 19.29 -8.87
N VAL A 115 -8.53 17.99 -9.11
CA VAL A 115 -9.38 17.12 -9.93
C VAL A 115 -9.75 15.81 -9.24
N ILE A 116 -9.65 15.73 -7.90
CA ILE A 116 -9.95 14.50 -7.13
C ILE A 116 -11.35 13.93 -7.41
N ARG A 117 -12.32 14.78 -7.77
CA ARG A 117 -13.69 14.34 -8.09
C ARG A 117 -13.82 13.67 -9.45
N ALA A 118 -12.86 13.91 -10.36
CA ALA A 118 -12.87 13.38 -11.71
C ALA A 118 -12.30 11.95 -11.80
N TYR A 119 -11.58 11.49 -10.78
CA TYR A 119 -10.91 10.18 -10.77
C TYR A 119 -11.28 9.39 -9.52
N LYS A 120 -11.48 8.08 -9.67
CA LYS A 120 -11.58 7.19 -8.51
C LYS A 120 -10.19 6.81 -8.05
N THR A 121 -9.98 6.80 -6.73
CA THR A 121 -8.75 6.29 -6.10
C THR A 121 -9.12 5.22 -5.08
N TYR A 122 -8.41 4.10 -5.11
CA TYR A 122 -8.59 2.98 -4.19
C TYR A 122 -7.30 2.68 -3.43
N LEU A 123 -7.45 2.21 -2.20
CA LEU A 123 -6.38 1.72 -1.34
C LEU A 123 -5.70 0.50 -1.96
N GLY A 124 -6.44 -0.35 -2.66
CA GLY A 124 -5.85 -1.46 -3.40
C GLY A 124 -6.84 -2.33 -4.17
N ARG A 125 -6.27 -3.31 -4.88
CA ARG A 125 -6.98 -4.39 -5.58
C ARG A 125 -6.18 -5.70 -5.56
N PRO A 126 -6.85 -6.87 -5.60
CA PRO A 126 -6.15 -8.15 -5.41
C PRO A 126 -5.52 -8.65 -6.70
N TRP A 127 -4.20 -8.52 -6.82
CA TRP A 127 -3.48 -9.10 -7.95
C TRP A 127 -3.49 -10.63 -7.90
N GLN A 128 -3.53 -11.21 -6.70
CA GLN A 128 -3.56 -12.65 -6.49
C GLN A 128 -4.61 -13.07 -5.45
N ALA A 129 -4.96 -14.37 -5.47
CA ALA A 129 -6.12 -14.93 -4.77
C ALA A 129 -6.11 -14.71 -3.24
N TYR A 130 -4.93 -14.57 -2.61
CA TYR A 130 -4.78 -14.38 -1.17
C TYR A 130 -4.16 -13.03 -0.82
N SER A 131 -4.35 -12.02 -1.70
CA SER A 131 -3.84 -10.67 -1.52
C SER A 131 -4.06 -10.15 -0.10
N ARG A 132 -3.00 -9.59 0.51
CA ARG A 132 -3.00 -9.21 1.93
C ARG A 132 -2.39 -7.82 2.14
N VAL A 133 -3.24 -6.88 2.54
CA VAL A 133 -2.88 -5.49 2.79
C VAL A 133 -3.50 -5.00 4.09
N THR A 134 -2.72 -4.35 4.95
CA THR A 134 -3.22 -3.70 6.16
C THR A 134 -2.80 -2.23 6.19
N ILE A 135 -3.75 -1.34 6.42
CA ILE A 135 -3.52 0.10 6.57
C ILE A 135 -3.93 0.48 7.98
N MET A 136 -2.98 0.94 8.79
CA MET A 136 -3.20 1.17 10.21
C MET A 136 -2.58 2.45 10.73
N LYS A 137 -3.31 3.13 11.62
CA LYS A 137 -2.93 4.41 12.24
C LYS A 137 -2.48 5.47 11.22
N THR A 138 -3.07 5.43 10.03
CA THR A 138 -2.62 6.23 8.88
C THR A 138 -3.64 7.32 8.58
N TYR A 139 -3.14 8.52 8.25
CA TYR A 139 -3.99 9.61 7.76
C TYR A 139 -4.42 9.31 6.33
N ILE A 140 -5.71 9.41 6.04
CA ILE A 140 -6.29 9.20 4.71
C ILE A 140 -7.10 10.44 4.33
N ASP A 141 -6.69 11.15 3.29
CA ASP A 141 -7.43 12.31 2.80
C ASP A 141 -8.71 11.94 2.03
N ASN A 142 -9.44 12.94 1.55
CA ASN A 142 -10.73 12.77 0.88
C ASN A 142 -10.62 12.35 -0.59
N SER A 143 -9.42 11.99 -1.07
CA SER A 143 -9.23 11.49 -2.44
C SER A 143 -9.61 10.02 -2.59
N ILE A 144 -9.66 9.27 -1.49
CA ILE A 144 -10.00 7.84 -1.48
C ILE A 144 -11.51 7.65 -1.63
N SER A 145 -11.90 6.77 -2.57
CA SER A 145 -13.28 6.35 -2.77
C SER A 145 -13.88 5.79 -1.47
N PRO A 146 -15.14 6.09 -1.12
CA PRO A 146 -15.79 5.51 0.06
C PRO A 146 -15.77 3.97 0.08
N LEU A 147 -15.77 3.32 -1.09
CA LEU A 147 -15.62 1.87 -1.23
C LEU A 147 -14.27 1.35 -0.70
N GLY A 148 -13.23 2.19 -0.70
CA GLY A 148 -11.87 1.90 -0.24
C GLY A 148 -11.08 0.99 -1.18
N TRP A 149 -11.66 -0.14 -1.58
CA TRP A 149 -11.00 -1.20 -2.33
C TRP A 149 -11.75 -1.49 -3.63
N SER A 150 -11.05 -1.87 -4.68
CA SER A 150 -11.65 -2.23 -5.98
C SER A 150 -11.42 -3.71 -6.32
N PRO A 151 -12.38 -4.37 -7.00
CA PRO A 151 -12.15 -5.73 -7.49
C PRO A 151 -10.99 -5.73 -8.50
N TRP A 152 -10.36 -6.89 -8.73
CA TRP A 152 -9.27 -7.00 -9.70
C TRP A 152 -9.72 -6.60 -11.11
N LEU A 153 -10.82 -7.21 -11.56
CA LEU A 153 -11.55 -6.86 -12.76
C LEU A 153 -12.95 -6.38 -12.36
N ARG A 154 -13.46 -5.38 -13.09
CA ARG A 154 -14.79 -4.84 -12.85
C ARG A 154 -15.84 -5.96 -12.95
N GLY A 155 -16.66 -6.10 -11.90
CA GLY A 155 -17.73 -7.09 -11.84
C GLY A 155 -17.29 -8.51 -11.49
N SER A 156 -16.00 -8.76 -11.23
CA SER A 156 -15.53 -10.09 -10.84
C SER A 156 -15.61 -10.32 -9.33
N ASN A 157 -15.85 -11.59 -8.96
CA ASN A 157 -15.80 -12.06 -7.58
C ASN A 157 -14.44 -12.69 -7.21
N PHE A 158 -13.42 -12.51 -8.07
CA PHE A 158 -12.08 -13.06 -7.84
C PHE A 158 -11.51 -12.56 -6.51
N ALA A 159 -11.02 -13.50 -5.70
CA ALA A 159 -10.33 -13.27 -4.43
C ALA A 159 -11.16 -12.59 -3.31
N LEU A 160 -12.37 -12.09 -3.56
CA LEU A 160 -13.14 -11.28 -2.59
C LEU A 160 -13.42 -12.00 -1.26
N ASN A 161 -13.42 -13.34 -1.27
CA ASN A 161 -13.63 -14.17 -0.08
C ASN A 161 -12.34 -14.60 0.64
N THR A 162 -11.19 -14.48 0.00
CA THR A 162 -9.91 -15.07 0.42
C THR A 162 -8.83 -14.04 0.70
N VAL A 163 -8.97 -12.81 0.20
CA VAL A 163 -8.11 -11.68 0.55
C VAL A 163 -8.20 -11.32 2.02
N PHE A 164 -7.20 -10.62 2.51
CA PHE A 164 -7.26 -9.95 3.81
C PHE A 164 -6.92 -8.47 3.63
N TYR A 165 -7.95 -7.63 3.61
CA TYR A 165 -7.82 -6.16 3.55
C TYR A 165 -8.28 -5.54 4.85
N GLY A 166 -7.30 -5.11 5.65
CA GLY A 166 -7.50 -4.60 6.99
C GLY A 166 -7.34 -3.09 7.09
N GLU A 167 -8.27 -2.43 7.78
CA GLU A 167 -8.12 -1.03 8.20
C GLU A 167 -8.22 -0.93 9.73
N TYR A 168 -7.23 -0.31 10.40
CA TYR A 168 -7.19 -0.20 11.87
C TYR A 168 -6.85 1.22 12.32
N LYS A 169 -7.77 1.87 13.05
CA LYS A 169 -7.56 3.21 13.65
C LYS A 169 -6.99 4.26 12.67
N ASN A 170 -7.40 4.21 11.40
CA ASN A 170 -7.08 5.25 10.43
C ASN A 170 -7.90 6.51 10.72
N PHE A 171 -7.38 7.67 10.34
CA PHE A 171 -8.01 8.97 10.62
C PHE A 171 -7.94 9.88 9.39
N GLY A 172 -8.69 10.97 9.42
CA GLY A 172 -8.86 11.86 8.26
C GLY A 172 -10.13 11.58 7.47
N PRO A 173 -10.49 12.45 6.52
CA PRO A 173 -11.80 12.42 5.87
C PRO A 173 -12.06 11.18 5.00
N GLY A 174 -11.03 10.49 4.52
CA GLY A 174 -11.17 9.24 3.76
C GLY A 174 -11.15 7.96 4.61
N SER A 175 -11.01 8.05 5.93
CA SER A 175 -10.80 6.88 6.78
C SER A 175 -12.07 6.16 7.22
N SER A 176 -13.25 6.75 7.00
CA SER A 176 -14.53 6.12 7.38
C SER A 176 -14.74 4.79 6.67
N THR A 177 -14.99 3.74 7.45
CA THR A 177 -15.25 2.39 6.93
C THR A 177 -16.72 2.12 6.64
N ARG A 178 -17.63 3.06 6.95
CA ARG A 178 -19.10 2.89 6.85
C ARG A 178 -19.58 2.43 5.48
N TRP A 179 -18.92 2.90 4.41
CA TRP A 179 -19.30 2.65 3.02
C TRP A 179 -18.30 1.78 2.26
N ARG A 180 -17.40 1.11 2.99
CA ARG A 180 -16.45 0.17 2.37
C ARG A 180 -17.18 -0.98 1.71
N VAL A 181 -16.47 -1.63 0.80
CA VAL A 181 -16.90 -2.89 0.19
C VAL A 181 -17.34 -3.92 1.24
N ARG A 182 -18.36 -4.71 0.92
CA ARG A 182 -18.91 -5.78 1.80
C ARG A 182 -18.29 -7.15 1.53
N TRP A 183 -17.03 -7.18 1.12
CA TRP A 183 -16.35 -8.44 0.84
C TRP A 183 -16.06 -9.18 2.13
N ARG A 184 -16.16 -10.52 2.11
CA ARG A 184 -15.80 -11.34 3.27
C ARG A 184 -14.32 -11.16 3.66
N GLY A 185 -13.44 -10.87 2.70
CA GLY A 185 -12.03 -10.58 2.93
C GLY A 185 -11.71 -9.14 3.37
N PHE A 186 -12.70 -8.26 3.51
CA PHE A 186 -12.50 -6.92 4.07
C PHE A 186 -12.76 -6.93 5.59
N HIS A 187 -11.90 -6.24 6.33
CA HIS A 187 -11.93 -6.18 7.79
C HIS A 187 -11.73 -4.74 8.28
N ALA A 188 -12.78 -4.14 8.83
CA ALA A 188 -12.64 -3.00 9.73
C ALA A 188 -12.14 -3.52 11.09
N ILE A 189 -10.83 -3.53 11.28
CA ILE A 189 -10.19 -4.17 12.44
C ILE A 189 -10.47 -3.32 13.69
N THR A 190 -11.03 -3.94 14.72
CA THR A 190 -11.27 -3.32 16.04
C THR A 190 -10.29 -3.84 17.09
N SER A 191 -9.87 -5.10 17.00
CA SER A 191 -8.94 -5.73 17.94
C SER A 191 -7.49 -5.32 17.70
N ALA A 192 -6.84 -4.82 18.75
CA ALA A 192 -5.41 -4.56 18.74
C ALA A 192 -4.60 -5.84 18.52
N ALA A 193 -5.04 -6.98 19.05
CA ALA A 193 -4.35 -8.26 18.86
C ALA A 193 -4.30 -8.69 17.37
N VAL A 194 -5.38 -8.44 16.62
CA VAL A 194 -5.40 -8.69 15.17
C VAL A 194 -4.45 -7.74 14.45
N ALA A 195 -4.52 -6.43 14.75
CA ALA A 195 -3.67 -5.43 14.11
C ALA A 195 -2.17 -5.64 14.41
N SER A 196 -1.81 -6.09 15.62
CA SER A 196 -0.42 -6.35 16.03
C SER A 196 0.30 -7.36 15.14
N ARG A 197 -0.42 -8.31 14.52
CA ARG A 197 0.15 -9.31 13.59
C ARG A 197 0.79 -8.69 12.34
N PHE A 198 0.43 -7.44 12.01
CA PHE A 198 0.90 -6.73 10.82
C PHE A 198 1.99 -5.69 11.13
N THR A 199 2.44 -5.61 12.38
CA THR A 199 3.48 -4.67 12.81
C THR A 199 4.88 -5.09 12.36
N VAL A 200 5.86 -4.21 12.54
CA VAL A 200 7.27 -4.45 12.20
C VAL A 200 7.81 -5.71 12.92
N GLY A 201 7.50 -5.87 14.20
CA GLY A 201 7.94 -7.02 14.98
C GLY A 201 7.36 -8.34 14.47
N SER A 202 6.08 -8.35 14.10
CA SER A 202 5.38 -9.59 13.73
C SER A 202 5.49 -9.97 12.25
N LEU A 203 5.35 -9.01 11.33
CA LEU A 203 5.32 -9.30 9.88
C LEU A 203 6.72 -9.56 9.31
N ILE A 204 7.71 -8.79 9.76
CA ILE A 204 9.07 -8.80 9.17
C ILE A 204 10.16 -9.16 10.17
N ALA A 205 9.79 -9.62 11.38
CA ALA A 205 10.73 -9.91 12.47
C ALA A 205 11.69 -8.74 12.76
N GLY A 206 11.24 -7.48 12.61
CA GLY A 206 12.12 -6.31 12.55
C GLY A 206 13.03 -6.12 13.76
N GLY A 207 12.62 -6.62 14.93
CA GLY A 207 13.44 -6.56 16.15
C GLY A 207 14.77 -7.31 16.07
N SER A 208 14.91 -8.30 15.18
CA SER A 208 16.14 -9.09 15.06
C SER A 208 17.20 -8.49 14.13
N TRP A 209 16.83 -7.50 13.28
CA TRP A 209 17.73 -7.02 12.23
C TRP A 209 17.70 -5.51 11.98
N LEU A 210 16.61 -4.80 12.29
CA LEU A 210 16.58 -3.34 12.14
C LEU A 210 17.53 -2.60 13.09
N PRO A 211 17.79 -3.03 14.35
CA PRO A 211 18.70 -2.30 15.24
C PRO A 211 20.10 -2.08 14.66
N SER A 212 20.66 -3.05 13.92
CA SER A 212 22.00 -2.92 13.32
C SER A 212 22.06 -1.93 12.16
N THR A 213 20.91 -1.53 11.60
CA THR A 213 20.85 -0.57 10.48
C THR A 213 20.94 0.89 10.94
N GLY A 214 20.74 1.17 12.24
CA GLY A 214 20.67 2.53 12.78
C GLY A 214 19.40 3.31 12.39
N VAL A 215 18.50 2.73 11.60
CA VAL A 215 17.26 3.39 11.16
C VAL A 215 16.19 3.33 12.26
N PRO A 216 15.51 4.45 12.58
CA PRO A 216 14.46 4.45 13.59
C PRO A 216 13.25 3.63 13.14
N PHE A 217 12.72 2.81 14.04
CA PHE A 217 11.51 2.03 13.79
C PHE A 217 10.70 1.86 15.07
N LYS A 218 9.38 1.71 14.91
CA LYS A 218 8.48 1.26 15.98
C LYS A 218 8.10 -0.19 15.74
N THR A 219 8.42 -1.06 16.69
CA THR A 219 8.21 -2.52 16.59
C THR A 219 6.74 -2.90 16.54
N GLY A 220 5.90 -2.31 17.41
CA GLY A 220 4.47 -2.63 17.57
C GLY A 220 3.54 -1.46 17.20
N LEU A 221 2.27 -1.55 17.60
CA LEU A 221 1.22 -0.54 17.36
C LEU A 221 1.54 0.81 17.99
#